data_AF-A0A7L3H1H9-F1
#
_entry.id   AF-A0A7L3H1H9-F1
#
_cell.length_a   1.000
_cell.length_b   1.000
_cell.length_c   1.000
_cell.angle_alpha   90.00
_cell.angle_beta   90.00
_cell.angle_gamma   90.00
#
_symmetry.space_group_name_H-M   'P 1'
#
loop_
_entity.id
_entity.type
_entity.pdbx_description
1 polymer ?
#
loop_
_entity_poly.entity_id
_entity_poly.type
_entity_poly.pdbx_seq_one_letter_code
_entity_poly.pdbx_strand_id
1 'polypeptide(L)'
;VCTSRFWFNYRHVANTLSVYRSVKRLGIPDSHIVLMLADDMACNPRNPKPATVFSHKNMELNVYGDDVEVDYRSYEVTVENFLRVLTGRIPPSTPRSKRLLSDDRSNILIYMTGHGGNGFLKFQDSEEITNVELADAFEQMWQKRRYNELLFIIDTCQGASMYERFYSPNIMALASSQVGEDSLSHQPDLGIGVHLMDRYTFYVLEFLEEIHPASQTNMNDLFQVCPKSLCVSTPGHRTDLFQRDPQTVLITDFFGSVRKVEITTEALSLDRDVAGFESK
;
A
#
# COMPACT_ATOMS: atom_id res chain seq x y z
N VAL A 1 2.64 3.48 0.74
CA VAL A 1 3.27 4.54 1.56
C VAL A 1 4.76 4.25 1.68
N CYS A 2 5.61 5.15 1.18
CA CYS A 2 7.05 5.12 1.45
C CYS A 2 7.33 6.07 2.63
N THR A 3 7.87 5.55 3.73
CA THR A 3 8.06 6.33 4.96
C THR A 3 9.47 6.86 5.15
N SER A 4 10.45 6.42 4.35
CA SER A 4 11.86 6.76 4.49
C SER A 4 12.31 7.90 3.57
N ARG A 5 13.38 8.61 3.96
CA ARG A 5 13.99 9.67 3.16
C ARG A 5 15.45 9.40 2.84
N PHE A 6 16.04 10.27 2.02
CA PHE A 6 17.43 10.25 1.57
C PHE A 6 17.74 9.23 0.48
N TRP A 7 18.76 9.55 -0.32
CA TRP A 7 19.15 8.79 -1.52
C TRP A 7 19.44 7.31 -1.26
N PHE A 8 20.05 6.97 -0.12
CA PHE A 8 20.35 5.57 0.21
C PHE A 8 19.09 4.71 0.43
N ASN A 9 17.93 5.35 0.58
CA ASN A 9 16.62 4.70 0.71
C ASN A 9 15.80 4.75 -0.58
N TYR A 10 16.45 4.97 -1.73
CA TYR A 10 15.84 4.95 -3.07
C TYR A 10 14.83 3.80 -3.25
N ARG A 11 15.20 2.59 -2.82
CA ARG A 11 14.38 1.38 -2.91
C ARG A 11 12.98 1.52 -2.34
N HIS A 12 12.76 2.22 -1.23
CA HIS A 12 11.42 2.32 -0.64
C HIS A 12 10.47 3.17 -1.50
N VAL A 13 11.01 4.19 -2.20
CA VAL A 13 10.26 4.96 -3.19
C VAL A 13 9.96 4.08 -4.41
N ALA A 14 10.97 3.38 -4.94
CA ALA A 14 10.81 2.48 -6.07
C ALA A 14 9.82 1.32 -5.80
N ASN A 15 9.87 0.71 -4.61
CA ASN A 15 8.92 -0.27 -4.10
C ASN A 15 7.48 0.26 -4.19
N THR A 16 7.24 1.43 -3.59
CA THR A 16 5.89 2.04 -3.50
C THR A 16 5.35 2.39 -4.88
N LEU A 17 6.20 2.98 -5.75
CA LEU A 17 5.83 3.29 -7.13
C LEU A 17 5.54 2.03 -7.96
N SER A 18 6.28 0.95 -7.72
CA SER A 18 6.06 -0.31 -8.43
C SER A 18 4.73 -0.95 -8.03
N VAL A 19 4.39 -0.97 -6.73
CA VAL A 19 3.08 -1.45 -6.26
C VAL A 19 1.95 -0.58 -6.80
N TYR A 20 2.14 0.75 -6.80
CA TYR A 20 1.20 1.70 -7.40
C TYR A 20 0.95 1.40 -8.89
N ARG A 21 2.01 1.13 -9.65
CA ARG A 21 1.88 0.72 -11.06
C ARG A 21 1.11 -0.60 -11.20
N SER A 22 1.39 -1.60 -10.36
CA SER A 22 0.70 -2.90 -10.42
C SER A 22 -0.81 -2.77 -10.17
N VAL A 23 -1.24 -1.96 -9.19
CA VAL A 23 -2.67 -1.74 -8.93
C VAL A 23 -3.35 -0.96 -10.05
N LYS A 24 -2.68 0.05 -10.63
CA LYS A 24 -3.20 0.78 -11.80
C LYS A 24 -3.36 -0.12 -13.02
N ARG A 25 -2.36 -0.97 -13.28
CA ARG A 25 -2.38 -1.96 -14.37
C ARG A 25 -3.54 -2.95 -14.22
N LEU A 26 -3.93 -3.28 -12.99
CA LEU A 26 -5.09 -4.12 -12.66
C LEU A 26 -6.41 -3.35 -12.59
N GLY A 27 -6.41 -2.08 -12.98
CA GLY A 27 -7.59 -1.27 -13.25
C GLY A 27 -8.06 -0.38 -12.10
N ILE A 28 -7.33 -0.31 -10.99
CA ILE A 28 -7.69 0.63 -9.91
C ILE A 28 -7.33 2.06 -10.36
N PRO A 29 -8.29 3.00 -10.44
CA PRO A 29 -8.01 4.38 -10.86
C PRO A 29 -7.37 5.20 -9.74
N ASP A 30 -6.67 6.28 -10.09
CA ASP A 30 -6.02 7.18 -9.12
C ASP A 30 -6.98 7.77 -8.08
N SER A 31 -8.25 7.99 -8.45
CA SER A 31 -9.27 8.43 -7.51
C SER A 31 -9.52 7.48 -6.34
N HIS A 32 -9.01 6.23 -6.40
CA HIS A 32 -9.09 5.21 -5.36
C HIS A 32 -7.72 4.84 -4.77
N ILE A 33 -6.65 5.54 -5.13
CA ILE A 33 -5.29 5.29 -4.63
C ILE A 33 -4.82 6.55 -3.92
N VAL A 34 -4.30 6.39 -2.69
CA VAL A 34 -3.63 7.49 -1.98
C VAL A 34 -2.14 7.18 -1.94
N LEU A 35 -1.34 7.94 -2.68
CA LEU A 35 0.10 7.75 -2.77
C LEU A 35 0.86 8.72 -1.87
N MET A 36 1.65 8.18 -0.94
CA MET A 36 2.50 8.97 -0.03
C MET A 36 3.98 8.61 -0.26
N LEU A 37 4.79 9.59 -0.65
CA LEU A 37 6.23 9.45 -0.87
C LEU A 37 7.01 10.45 -0.02
N ALA A 38 7.73 9.96 0.98
CA ALA A 38 8.48 10.80 1.91
C ALA A 38 9.67 11.54 1.27
N ASP A 39 10.11 11.13 0.07
CA ASP A 39 11.16 11.81 -0.68
C ASP A 39 10.97 11.62 -2.19
N ASP A 40 11.57 12.50 -2.98
CA ASP A 40 11.48 12.47 -4.44
C ASP A 40 12.82 12.05 -5.06
N MET A 41 12.89 10.78 -5.47
CA MET A 41 14.08 10.22 -6.11
C MET A 41 14.24 10.67 -7.56
N ALA A 42 13.15 11.01 -8.24
CA ALA A 42 13.17 11.46 -9.64
C ALA A 42 13.83 12.84 -9.76
N CYS A 43 13.58 13.71 -8.77
CA CYS A 43 14.14 15.06 -8.69
C CYS A 43 15.43 15.17 -7.85
N ASN A 44 15.96 14.04 -7.34
CA ASN A 44 17.14 14.08 -6.47
C ASN A 44 18.40 14.47 -7.25
N PRO A 45 19.24 15.41 -6.78
CA PRO A 45 20.48 15.79 -7.47
C PRO A 45 21.50 14.65 -7.64
N ARG A 46 21.39 13.57 -6.86
CA ARG A 46 22.23 12.37 -6.99
C ARG A 46 21.75 11.43 -8.09
N ASN A 47 20.56 11.64 -8.63
CA ASN A 47 20.01 10.76 -9.66
C ASN A 47 20.73 10.98 -10.99
N PRO A 48 21.49 9.99 -11.50
CA PRO A 48 22.19 10.11 -12.79
C PRO A 48 21.22 10.13 -13.98
N LYS A 49 19.95 9.75 -13.77
CA LYS A 49 18.89 9.73 -14.77
C LYS A 49 17.70 10.59 -14.28
N PRO A 50 17.74 11.92 -14.51
CA PRO A 50 16.72 12.85 -14.03
C PRO A 50 15.31 12.44 -14.47
N ALA A 51 14.32 12.75 -13.62
CA ALA A 51 12.90 12.47 -13.86
C ALA A 51 12.54 10.96 -14.01
N THR A 52 13.43 10.07 -13.55
CA THR A 52 13.19 8.62 -13.62
C THR A 52 13.44 7.92 -12.29
N VAL A 53 12.66 6.87 -12.04
CA VAL A 53 12.88 5.90 -10.96
C VAL A 53 12.79 4.49 -11.53
N PHE A 54 13.74 3.62 -11.22
CA PHE A 54 13.80 2.25 -11.72
C PHE A 54 13.76 1.25 -10.58
N SER A 55 12.97 0.19 -10.72
CA SER A 55 12.89 -0.90 -9.74
C SER A 55 13.71 -2.13 -10.10
N HIS A 56 14.30 -2.17 -11.30
CA HIS A 56 15.07 -3.30 -11.82
C HIS A 56 16.38 -2.83 -12.49
N LYS A 57 17.43 -3.65 -12.42
CA LYS A 57 18.79 -3.32 -12.91
C LYS A 57 18.89 -3.10 -14.42
N ASN A 58 18.03 -3.76 -15.20
CA ASN A 58 17.98 -3.54 -16.65
C ASN A 58 17.43 -2.15 -17.01
N MET A 59 16.83 -1.43 -16.04
CA MET A 59 16.26 -0.08 -16.21
C MET A 59 15.30 0.02 -17.41
N GLU A 60 14.61 -1.07 -17.73
CA GLU A 60 13.68 -1.12 -18.86
C GLU A 60 12.40 -0.32 -18.59
N LEU A 61 12.05 -0.15 -17.32
CA LEU A 61 10.80 0.46 -16.89
C LEU A 61 11.03 1.57 -15.88
N ASN A 62 10.70 2.80 -16.28
CA ASN A 62 10.58 3.93 -15.36
C ASN A 62 9.26 3.81 -14.57
N VAL A 63 9.33 3.53 -13.27
CA VAL A 63 8.15 3.41 -12.39
C VAL A 63 7.62 4.75 -11.89
N TYR A 64 8.35 5.85 -12.13
CA TYR A 64 7.84 7.21 -11.89
C TYR A 64 6.95 7.68 -13.04
N GLY A 65 7.40 7.51 -14.30
CA GLY A 65 6.62 7.81 -15.50
C GLY A 65 5.97 9.20 -15.52
N ASP A 66 5.01 9.38 -16.44
CA ASP A 66 4.24 10.63 -16.57
C ASP A 66 2.86 10.56 -15.87
N ASP A 67 2.47 9.37 -15.39
CA ASP A 67 1.11 9.03 -14.94
C ASP A 67 1.06 8.70 -13.43
N VAL A 68 2.00 9.20 -12.65
CA VAL A 68 2.02 9.03 -11.19
C VAL A 68 1.43 10.26 -10.50
N GLU A 69 0.33 10.05 -9.78
CA GLU A 69 -0.28 11.06 -8.92
C GLU A 69 0.21 10.89 -7.48
N VAL A 70 1.21 11.69 -7.07
CA VAL A 70 1.65 11.70 -5.66
C VAL A 70 0.78 12.66 -4.86
N ASP A 71 -0.03 12.12 -3.94
CA ASP A 71 -0.92 12.89 -3.07
C ASP A 71 -0.18 13.59 -1.95
N TYR A 72 0.56 12.84 -1.13
CA TYR A 72 1.32 13.39 0.00
C TYR A 72 2.81 13.33 -0.33
N ARG A 73 3.43 14.50 -0.44
CA ARG A 73 4.82 14.64 -0.88
C ARG A 73 5.72 15.11 0.26
N SER A 74 6.88 14.49 0.38
CA SER A 74 7.95 14.93 1.26
C SER A 74 7.47 15.15 2.70
N TYR A 75 7.49 16.39 3.19
CA TYR A 75 7.11 16.76 4.54
C TYR A 75 5.64 16.50 4.87
N GLU A 76 4.77 16.31 3.88
CA GLU A 76 3.38 15.93 4.12
C GLU A 76 3.23 14.46 4.55
N VAL A 77 4.26 13.62 4.38
CA VAL A 77 4.22 12.20 4.78
C VAL A 77 4.54 12.06 6.27
N THR A 78 3.59 12.43 7.12
CA THR A 78 3.69 12.33 8.58
C THR A 78 2.82 11.20 9.12
N VAL A 79 3.11 10.75 10.34
CA VAL A 79 2.26 9.77 11.04
C VAL A 79 0.83 10.31 11.17
N GLU A 80 0.71 11.59 11.54
CA GLU A 80 -0.58 12.26 11.68
C GLU A 80 -1.41 12.24 10.39
N ASN A 81 -0.83 12.64 9.26
CA ASN A 81 -1.56 12.68 7.99
C ASN A 81 -1.98 11.27 7.55
N PHE A 82 -1.10 10.28 7.71
CA PHE A 82 -1.44 8.90 7.40
C PHE A 82 -2.63 8.39 8.25
N LEU A 83 -2.59 8.59 9.57
CA LEU A 83 -3.69 8.21 10.47
C LEU A 83 -4.99 8.97 10.18
N ARG A 84 -4.91 10.26 9.81
CA ARG A 84 -6.09 11.06 9.41
C ARG A 84 -6.73 10.55 8.13
N VAL A 85 -5.93 10.14 7.14
CA VAL A 85 -6.43 9.52 5.90
C VAL A 85 -7.21 8.25 6.22
N LEU A 86 -6.63 7.35 7.01
CA LEU A 86 -7.26 6.09 7.41
C LEU A 86 -8.59 6.34 8.15
N THR A 87 -8.55 7.15 9.20
CA THR A 87 -9.71 7.39 10.09
C THR A 87 -10.75 8.36 9.52
N GLY A 88 -10.50 8.94 8.34
CA GLY A 88 -11.34 9.96 7.70
C GLY A 88 -11.40 11.28 8.46
N ARG A 89 -10.48 11.53 9.41
CA ARG A 89 -10.42 12.76 10.22
C ARG A 89 -9.64 13.86 9.51
N ILE A 90 -10.17 14.29 8.38
CA ILE A 90 -9.57 15.31 7.51
C ILE A 90 -10.47 16.54 7.40
N PRO A 91 -9.92 17.76 7.30
CA PRO A 91 -10.70 18.97 7.09
C PRO A 91 -11.65 18.89 5.87
N PRO A 92 -12.82 19.54 5.88
CA PRO A 92 -13.71 19.60 4.70
C PRO A 92 -13.07 20.23 3.46
N SER A 93 -12.05 21.08 3.65
CA SER A 93 -11.29 21.71 2.55
C SER A 93 -10.23 20.80 1.91
N THR A 94 -9.92 19.63 2.49
CA THR A 94 -8.91 18.72 1.94
C THR A 94 -9.34 18.26 0.53
N PRO A 95 -8.47 18.34 -0.49
CA PRO A 95 -8.78 17.89 -1.84
C PRO A 95 -9.22 16.42 -1.89
N ARG A 96 -10.04 16.05 -2.88
CA ARG A 96 -10.58 14.69 -3.02
C ARG A 96 -9.49 13.61 -3.14
N SER A 97 -8.41 13.89 -3.89
CA SER A 97 -7.30 12.93 -4.10
C SER A 97 -6.57 12.57 -2.79
N LYS A 98 -6.53 13.52 -1.85
CA LYS A 98 -5.95 13.34 -0.51
C LYS A 98 -6.84 12.59 0.48
N ARG A 99 -7.95 11.99 0.03
CA ARG A 99 -8.93 11.30 0.89
C ARG A 99 -9.06 9.84 0.51
N LEU A 100 -9.13 8.98 1.52
CA LEU A 100 -9.58 7.60 1.34
C LEU A 100 -11.13 7.57 1.37
N LEU A 101 -11.78 7.51 0.21
CA LEU A 101 -13.24 7.54 0.09
C LEU A 101 -13.86 6.13 0.14
N SER A 102 -13.62 5.41 1.24
CA SER A 102 -14.08 4.05 1.45
C SER A 102 -15.28 3.95 2.41
N ASP A 103 -16.01 2.84 2.30
CA ASP A 103 -17.21 2.49 3.07
C ASP A 103 -17.21 0.99 3.48
N ASP A 104 -18.33 0.49 4.01
CA ASP A 104 -18.51 -0.90 4.44
C ASP A 104 -18.57 -1.92 3.31
N ARG A 105 -18.47 -1.50 2.05
CA ARG A 105 -18.39 -2.36 0.87
C ARG A 105 -17.01 -2.32 0.20
N SER A 106 -16.11 -1.49 0.72
CA SER A 106 -14.80 -1.24 0.13
C SER A 106 -13.76 -2.23 0.64
N ASN A 107 -13.07 -2.91 -0.28
CA ASN A 107 -11.85 -3.66 0.05
C ASN A 107 -10.65 -2.72 -0.01
N ILE A 108 -9.79 -2.74 1.01
CA ILE A 108 -8.67 -1.81 1.14
C ILE A 108 -7.34 -2.56 1.14
N LEU A 109 -6.43 -2.17 0.25
CA LEU A 109 -5.02 -2.54 0.30
C LEU A 109 -4.22 -1.38 0.94
N ILE A 110 -3.49 -1.70 2.01
CA ILE A 110 -2.51 -0.79 2.62
C ILE A 110 -1.13 -1.43 2.44
N TYR A 111 -0.31 -0.83 1.59
CA TYR A 111 1.10 -1.20 1.42
C TYR A 111 2.01 -0.15 2.07
N MET A 112 2.90 -0.59 2.95
CA MET A 112 3.89 0.27 3.62
C MET A 112 5.30 -0.30 3.46
N THR A 113 6.27 0.58 3.24
CA THR A 113 7.69 0.20 3.15
C THR A 113 8.57 1.28 3.76
N GLY A 114 9.62 0.86 4.46
CA GLY A 114 10.51 1.75 5.18
C GLY A 114 11.40 1.00 6.16
N HIS A 115 11.92 1.75 7.13
CA HIS A 115 12.73 1.19 8.22
C HIS A 115 11.90 1.07 9.48
N GLY A 116 12.02 -0.05 10.17
CA GLY A 116 11.24 -0.34 11.37
C GLY A 116 11.99 -1.28 12.30
N GLY A 117 11.31 -1.66 13.37
CA GLY A 117 11.81 -2.56 14.39
C GLY A 117 10.65 -3.20 15.12
N ASN A 118 10.91 -3.73 16.31
CA ASN A 118 9.88 -4.42 17.08
C ASN A 118 8.76 -3.45 17.51
N GLY A 119 7.62 -3.53 16.82
CA GLY A 119 6.40 -2.79 17.13
C GLY A 119 6.35 -1.36 16.58
N PHE A 120 7.29 -0.95 15.72
CA PHE A 120 7.26 0.38 15.12
C PHE A 120 7.81 0.45 13.68
N LEU A 121 7.38 1.46 12.94
CA LEU A 121 7.91 1.86 11.63
C LEU A 121 8.26 3.35 11.65
N LYS A 122 9.47 3.70 11.22
CA LYS A 122 9.95 5.09 11.16
C LYS A 122 9.31 5.86 10.02
N PHE A 123 8.95 7.10 10.29
CA PHE A 123 8.50 8.11 9.34
C PHE A 123 9.52 9.24 9.28
N GLN A 124 9.97 9.54 8.07
CA GLN A 124 10.93 10.60 7.74
C GLN A 124 12.25 10.59 8.54
N ASP A 125 12.61 9.46 9.15
CA ASP A 125 13.77 9.35 10.06
C ASP A 125 13.66 10.21 11.34
N SER A 126 12.47 10.70 11.67
CA SER A 126 12.23 11.58 12.83
C SER A 126 11.09 11.14 13.75
N GLU A 127 10.06 10.52 13.18
CA GLU A 127 8.88 10.05 13.91
C GLU A 127 8.75 8.54 13.76
N GLU A 128 7.92 7.92 14.59
CA GLU A 128 7.62 6.49 14.54
C GLU A 128 6.10 6.31 14.66
N ILE A 129 5.55 5.41 13.84
CA ILE A 129 4.20 4.88 14.05
C ILE A 129 4.32 3.51 14.71
N THR A 130 3.53 3.29 15.76
CA THR A 130 3.53 2.02 16.50
C THR A 130 2.46 1.05 16.00
N ASN A 131 2.65 -0.23 16.31
CA ASN A 131 1.65 -1.27 16.04
C ASN A 131 0.33 -1.05 16.79
N VAL A 132 0.37 -0.39 17.96
CA VAL A 132 -0.82 0.00 18.74
C VAL A 132 -1.59 1.11 18.03
N GLU A 133 -0.91 2.17 17.56
CA GLU A 133 -1.56 3.26 16.83
C GLU A 133 -2.21 2.78 15.53
N LEU A 134 -1.58 1.85 14.81
CA LEU A 134 -2.18 1.20 13.64
C LEU A 134 -3.41 0.37 14.02
N ALA A 135 -3.33 -0.44 15.09
CA ALA A 135 -4.46 -1.24 15.55
C ALA A 135 -5.67 -0.35 15.90
N ASP A 136 -5.45 0.73 16.64
CA ASP A 136 -6.49 1.67 17.02
C ASP A 136 -7.03 2.47 15.83
N ALA A 137 -6.22 2.72 14.80
CA ALA A 137 -6.69 3.33 13.57
C ALA A 137 -7.61 2.40 12.78
N PHE A 138 -7.25 1.11 12.67
CA PHE A 138 -8.07 0.10 12.01
C PHE A 138 -9.38 -0.15 12.78
N GLU A 139 -9.35 -0.11 14.11
CA GLU A 139 -10.57 -0.17 14.90
C GLU A 139 -11.49 1.01 14.64
N GLN A 140 -10.93 2.22 14.57
CA GLN A 140 -11.72 3.40 14.23
C GLN A 140 -12.28 3.33 12.81
N MET A 141 -11.55 2.74 11.86
CA MET A 141 -12.08 2.49 10.52
C MET A 141 -13.24 1.51 10.55
N TRP A 142 -13.13 0.42 11.32
CA TRP A 142 -14.17 -0.59 11.46
C TRP A 142 -15.44 -0.04 12.10
N GLN A 143 -15.32 0.64 13.25
CA GLN A 143 -16.44 1.29 13.95
C GLN A 143 -17.16 2.31 13.07
N LYS A 144 -16.41 3.01 12.20
CA LYS A 144 -16.96 3.97 11.25
C LYS A 144 -17.39 3.35 9.91
N ARG A 145 -17.38 2.03 9.78
CA ARG A 145 -17.80 1.32 8.56
C ARG A 145 -17.06 1.80 7.32
N ARG A 146 -15.73 1.89 7.42
CA ARG A 146 -14.86 2.41 6.33
C ARG A 146 -14.20 1.31 5.50
N TYR A 147 -14.41 0.04 5.83
CA TYR A 147 -13.95 -1.08 5.00
C TYR A 147 -14.85 -2.30 5.18
N ASN A 148 -14.93 -3.11 4.13
CA ASN A 148 -15.45 -4.48 4.15
C ASN A 148 -14.34 -5.46 4.58
N GLU A 149 -13.23 -5.43 3.85
CA GLU A 149 -12.04 -6.26 4.06
C GLU A 149 -10.77 -5.40 3.91
N LEU A 150 -9.74 -5.70 4.70
CA LEU A 150 -8.47 -4.97 4.68
C LEU A 150 -7.30 -5.94 4.52
N LEU A 151 -6.45 -5.68 3.52
CA LEU A 151 -5.17 -6.33 3.31
C LEU A 151 -4.05 -5.36 3.67
N PHE A 152 -3.30 -5.67 4.72
CA PHE A 152 -2.15 -4.91 5.18
C PHE A 152 -0.87 -5.62 4.76
N ILE A 153 0.00 -4.95 3.99
CA ILE A 153 1.30 -5.49 3.57
C ILE A 153 2.38 -4.52 4.02
N ILE A 154 3.38 -5.02 4.75
CA ILE A 154 4.48 -4.21 5.24
C ILE A 154 5.85 -4.80 4.90
N ASP A 155 6.70 -4.03 4.23
CA ASP A 155 8.08 -4.40 3.95
C ASP A 155 9.05 -3.57 4.81
N THR A 156 9.51 -4.17 5.90
CA THR A 156 10.40 -3.56 6.90
C THR A 156 11.05 -4.64 7.78
N CYS A 157 12.17 -4.32 8.44
CA CYS A 157 12.71 -5.16 9.51
C CYS A 157 11.66 -5.37 10.62
N GLN A 158 11.64 -6.60 11.15
CA GLN A 158 10.68 -7.08 12.15
C GLN A 158 9.21 -6.81 11.80
N GLY A 159 8.85 -6.84 10.52
CA GLY A 159 7.53 -6.43 10.05
C GLY A 159 6.36 -7.19 10.68
N ALA A 160 6.55 -8.46 11.06
CA ALA A 160 5.52 -9.25 11.73
C ALA A 160 5.02 -8.62 13.04
N SER A 161 5.89 -7.91 13.76
CA SER A 161 5.52 -7.21 15.01
C SER A 161 4.46 -6.12 14.79
N MET A 162 4.32 -5.61 13.55
CA MET A 162 3.43 -4.49 13.23
C MET A 162 1.96 -4.86 13.25
N TYR A 163 1.62 -6.14 13.05
CA TYR A 163 0.23 -6.62 13.04
C TYR A 163 -0.15 -7.44 14.28
N GLU A 164 0.77 -7.68 15.22
CA GLU A 164 0.50 -8.46 16.44
C GLU A 164 -0.62 -7.87 17.30
N ARG A 165 -0.74 -6.54 17.28
CA ARG A 165 -1.73 -5.81 18.08
C ARG A 165 -3.04 -5.58 17.36
N PHE A 166 -3.20 -6.02 16.11
CA PHE A 166 -4.49 -5.88 15.43
C PHE A 166 -5.55 -6.73 16.12
N TYR A 167 -6.75 -6.17 16.28
CA TYR A 167 -7.89 -6.80 16.94
C TYR A 167 -9.23 -6.59 16.22
N SER A 168 -9.27 -5.72 15.21
CA SER A 168 -10.47 -5.47 14.41
C SER A 168 -10.68 -6.59 13.37
N PRO A 169 -11.93 -6.94 13.05
CA PRO A 169 -12.23 -8.04 12.14
C PRO A 169 -11.96 -7.67 10.67
N ASN A 170 -11.96 -8.71 9.83
CA ASN A 170 -11.79 -8.66 8.38
C ASN A 170 -10.44 -8.09 7.93
N ILE A 171 -9.39 -8.35 8.71
CA ILE A 171 -8.02 -7.94 8.39
C ILE A 171 -7.16 -9.15 8.09
N MET A 172 -6.48 -9.12 6.94
CA MET A 172 -5.38 -10.00 6.59
C MET A 172 -4.09 -9.18 6.57
N ALA A 173 -3.02 -9.67 7.19
CA ALA A 173 -1.75 -8.96 7.27
C ALA A 173 -0.58 -9.82 6.77
N LEU A 174 0.33 -9.23 6.00
CA LEU A 174 1.55 -9.84 5.49
C LEU A 174 2.75 -8.94 5.84
N ALA A 175 3.89 -9.55 6.14
CA ALA A 175 5.14 -8.86 6.42
C ALA A 175 6.33 -9.52 5.73
N SER A 176 7.34 -8.71 5.40
CA SER A 176 8.58 -9.21 4.78
C SER A 176 9.52 -9.97 5.71
N SER A 177 9.40 -9.79 7.04
CA SER A 177 10.26 -10.48 8.02
C SER A 177 9.56 -10.76 9.35
N GLN A 178 10.03 -11.79 10.07
CA GLN A 178 9.57 -12.13 11.42
C GLN A 178 10.22 -11.23 12.50
N VAL A 179 9.68 -11.28 13.72
CA VAL A 179 10.29 -10.63 14.89
C VAL A 179 11.70 -11.18 15.11
N GLY A 180 12.67 -10.28 15.29
CA GLY A 180 14.09 -10.62 15.38
C GLY A 180 14.81 -10.84 14.05
N GLU A 181 14.13 -10.70 12.90
CA GLU A 181 14.76 -10.77 11.57
C GLU A 181 14.73 -9.41 10.84
N ASP A 182 15.82 -9.12 10.12
CA ASP A 182 15.89 -7.99 9.21
C ASP A 182 15.15 -8.27 7.89
N SER A 183 14.63 -7.21 7.26
CA SER A 183 14.28 -7.24 5.83
C SER A 183 15.48 -6.76 5.02
N LEU A 184 15.71 -7.34 3.84
CA LEU A 184 16.91 -7.10 3.06
C LEU A 184 16.63 -6.41 1.73
N SER A 185 17.54 -5.50 1.38
CA SER A 185 17.56 -4.86 0.07
C SER A 185 17.98 -5.83 -1.04
N HIS A 186 17.57 -5.51 -2.26
CA HIS A 186 17.83 -6.26 -3.48
C HIS A 186 18.22 -5.35 -4.65
N GLN A 187 18.59 -5.97 -5.77
CA GLN A 187 18.91 -5.24 -7.01
C GLN A 187 19.93 -4.08 -6.81
N PRO A 188 21.17 -4.33 -6.36
CA PRO A 188 22.18 -3.28 -6.29
C PRO A 188 22.57 -2.80 -7.68
N ASP A 189 22.59 -1.48 -7.87
CA ASP A 189 22.97 -0.84 -9.13
C ASP A 189 24.16 0.10 -8.94
N LEU A 190 25.20 -0.10 -9.77
CA LEU A 190 26.45 0.70 -9.68
C LEU A 190 26.30 2.10 -10.28
N GLY A 191 25.38 2.30 -11.22
CA GLY A 191 25.14 3.59 -11.84
C GLY A 191 24.40 4.55 -10.90
N ILE A 192 23.33 4.07 -10.26
CA ILE A 192 22.56 4.81 -9.25
C ILE A 192 23.29 4.83 -7.89
N GLY A 193 24.13 3.82 -7.63
CA GLY A 193 25.00 3.74 -6.45
C GLY A 193 24.31 3.26 -5.18
N VAL A 194 23.11 2.68 -5.30
CA VAL A 194 22.26 2.19 -4.20
C VAL A 194 21.49 0.94 -4.64
N HIS A 195 20.72 0.35 -3.72
CA HIS A 195 19.79 -0.73 -4.03
C HIS A 195 18.49 -0.17 -4.60
N LEU A 196 17.95 -0.83 -5.63
CA LEU A 196 16.77 -0.37 -6.35
C LEU A 196 15.45 -0.85 -5.74
N MET A 197 15.45 -1.97 -5.02
CA MET A 197 14.23 -2.56 -4.47
C MET A 197 14.54 -3.35 -3.20
N ASP A 198 13.53 -3.71 -2.40
CA ASP A 198 13.67 -4.71 -1.33
C ASP A 198 13.32 -6.12 -1.81
N ARG A 199 13.92 -7.14 -1.20
CA ARG A 199 13.78 -8.55 -1.65
C ARG A 199 12.34 -9.02 -1.65
N TYR A 200 11.63 -8.80 -0.55
CA TYR A 200 10.25 -9.24 -0.44
C TYR A 200 9.36 -8.56 -1.49
N THR A 201 9.43 -7.23 -1.56
CA THR A 201 8.71 -6.46 -2.57
C THR A 201 9.07 -6.87 -4.00
N PHE A 202 10.33 -7.22 -4.29
CA PHE A 202 10.74 -7.76 -5.59
C PHE A 202 9.91 -8.98 -5.99
N TYR A 203 9.85 -10.00 -5.14
CA TYR A 203 9.15 -11.24 -5.48
C TYR A 203 7.63 -11.08 -5.46
N VAL A 204 7.08 -10.18 -4.63
CA VAL A 204 5.67 -9.80 -4.71
C VAL A 204 5.36 -9.16 -6.06
N LEU A 205 6.21 -8.27 -6.56
CA LEU A 205 5.99 -7.60 -7.84
C LEU A 205 6.16 -8.54 -9.03
N GLU A 206 7.17 -9.42 -9.03
CA GLU A 206 7.32 -10.47 -10.04
C GLU A 206 6.05 -11.34 -10.12
N PHE A 207 5.52 -11.74 -8.96
CA PHE A 207 4.25 -12.46 -8.90
C PHE A 207 3.09 -11.63 -9.47
N LEU A 208 2.99 -10.35 -9.08
CA LEU A 208 1.93 -9.47 -9.56
C LEU A 208 2.02 -9.21 -11.06
N GLU A 209 3.21 -9.20 -11.67
CA GLU A 209 3.38 -9.01 -13.12
C GLU A 209 2.61 -10.07 -13.93
N GLU A 210 2.53 -11.30 -13.44
CA GLU A 210 1.77 -12.42 -14.04
C GLU A 210 0.25 -12.37 -13.77
N ILE A 211 -0.20 -11.47 -12.90
CA ILE A 211 -1.63 -11.31 -12.59
C ILE A 211 -2.29 -10.39 -13.60
N HIS A 212 -3.48 -10.81 -14.06
CA HIS A 212 -4.34 -10.06 -14.94
C HIS A 212 -5.75 -9.94 -14.32
N PRO A 213 -6.62 -9.02 -14.78
CA PRO A 213 -7.94 -8.83 -14.18
C PRO A 213 -8.84 -10.07 -14.15
N ALA A 214 -8.61 -11.05 -15.03
CA ALA A 214 -9.36 -12.31 -15.10
C ALA A 214 -8.73 -13.46 -14.28
N SER A 215 -7.55 -13.25 -13.69
CA SER A 215 -6.82 -14.28 -12.95
C SER A 215 -7.63 -14.82 -11.76
N GLN A 216 -7.58 -16.13 -11.57
CA GLN A 216 -8.23 -16.84 -10.44
C GLN A 216 -7.23 -17.21 -9.33
N THR A 217 -6.05 -16.57 -9.34
CA THR A 217 -5.01 -16.75 -8.34
C THR A 217 -5.49 -16.25 -6.98
N ASN A 218 -5.21 -17.00 -5.92
CA ASN A 218 -5.76 -16.74 -4.59
C ASN A 218 -4.69 -16.20 -3.63
N MET A 219 -5.12 -15.76 -2.44
CA MET A 219 -4.22 -15.17 -1.43
C MET A 219 -3.18 -16.16 -0.89
N ASN A 220 -3.45 -17.47 -0.89
CA ASN A 220 -2.47 -18.46 -0.44
C ASN A 220 -1.26 -18.55 -1.38
N ASP A 221 -1.45 -18.26 -2.68
CA ASP A 221 -0.34 -18.14 -3.63
C ASP A 221 0.55 -16.94 -3.28
N LEU A 222 -0.05 -15.80 -2.88
CA LEU A 222 0.68 -14.62 -2.42
C LEU A 222 1.50 -14.89 -1.14
N PHE A 223 1.02 -15.75 -0.23
CA PHE A 223 1.77 -16.10 0.98
C PHE A 223 3.08 -16.84 0.69
N GLN A 224 3.21 -17.43 -0.50
CA GLN A 224 4.34 -18.30 -0.86
C GLN A 224 5.33 -17.65 -1.83
N VAL A 225 5.08 -16.40 -2.27
CA VAL A 225 5.89 -15.74 -3.32
C VAL A 225 7.36 -15.56 -2.95
N CYS A 226 7.66 -15.46 -1.66
CA CYS A 226 9.02 -15.25 -1.18
C CYS A 226 9.38 -16.24 -0.07
N PRO A 227 9.73 -17.50 -0.42
CA PRO A 227 10.24 -18.43 0.57
C PRO A 227 11.55 -17.90 1.19
N LYS A 228 11.88 -18.40 2.38
CA LYS A 228 13.08 -17.97 3.13
C LYS A 228 14.38 -18.06 2.33
N SER A 229 14.49 -19.02 1.40
CA SER A 229 15.64 -19.16 0.50
C SER A 229 15.85 -17.96 -0.43
N LEU A 230 14.78 -17.28 -0.83
CA LEU A 230 14.82 -16.13 -1.74
C LEU A 230 14.86 -14.81 -0.97
N CYS A 231 13.99 -14.67 0.03
CA CYS A 231 13.91 -13.46 0.86
C CYS A 231 15.11 -13.31 1.80
N VAL A 232 15.70 -14.41 2.25
CA VAL A 232 16.75 -14.47 3.30
C VAL A 232 16.25 -13.97 4.67
N SER A 233 15.07 -13.34 4.72
CA SER A 233 14.16 -13.25 5.85
C SER A 233 13.03 -14.28 5.72
N THR A 234 12.23 -14.43 6.77
CA THR A 234 11.02 -15.26 6.78
C THR A 234 9.79 -14.35 6.66
N PRO A 235 9.11 -14.30 5.51
CA PRO A 235 7.85 -13.56 5.44
C PRO A 235 6.79 -14.13 6.38
N GLY A 236 6.05 -13.25 7.03
CA GLY A 236 4.98 -13.57 7.95
C GLY A 236 3.62 -13.25 7.35
N HIS A 237 2.59 -13.98 7.79
CA HIS A 237 1.20 -13.63 7.50
C HIS A 237 0.31 -13.93 8.72
N ARG A 238 -0.78 -13.17 8.84
CA ARG A 238 -1.77 -13.30 9.90
C ARG A 238 -3.17 -13.25 9.28
N THR A 239 -3.99 -14.25 9.56
CA THR A 239 -5.32 -14.46 8.95
C THR A 239 -6.43 -14.74 9.96
N ASP A 240 -6.14 -14.86 11.26
CA ASP A 240 -7.12 -15.18 12.32
C ASP A 240 -8.24 -14.13 12.46
N LEU A 241 -7.98 -12.88 12.05
CA LEU A 241 -8.97 -11.80 12.02
C LEU A 241 -9.80 -11.78 10.73
N PHE A 242 -9.44 -12.58 9.73
CA PHE A 242 -10.09 -12.60 8.42
C PHE A 242 -11.12 -13.73 8.33
N GLN A 243 -12.36 -13.41 7.97
CA GLN A 243 -13.47 -14.38 8.07
C GLN A 243 -13.49 -15.42 6.94
N ARG A 244 -13.08 -15.05 5.72
CA ARG A 244 -13.08 -15.95 4.56
C ARG A 244 -11.82 -16.80 4.56
N ASP A 245 -11.92 -17.99 3.97
CA ASP A 245 -10.75 -18.82 3.70
C ASP A 245 -9.85 -18.14 2.65
N PRO A 246 -8.57 -17.84 2.95
CA PRO A 246 -7.62 -17.26 1.98
C PRO A 246 -7.50 -18.03 0.66
N GLN A 247 -7.78 -19.33 0.63
CA GLN A 247 -7.79 -20.12 -0.61
C GLN A 247 -8.92 -19.73 -1.58
N THR A 248 -9.98 -19.10 -1.06
CA THR A 248 -11.15 -18.64 -1.83
C THR A 248 -11.11 -17.15 -2.16
N VAL A 249 -10.11 -16.44 -1.64
CA VAL A 249 -9.99 -14.98 -1.78
C VAL A 249 -9.02 -14.71 -2.92
N LEU A 250 -9.51 -14.03 -3.95
CA LEU A 250 -8.69 -13.73 -5.13
C LEU A 250 -7.74 -12.57 -4.84
N ILE A 251 -6.55 -12.60 -5.46
CA ILE A 251 -5.62 -11.45 -5.43
C ILE A 251 -6.30 -10.19 -5.97
N THR A 252 -7.14 -10.35 -6.99
CA THR A 252 -7.88 -9.26 -7.62
C THR A 252 -8.91 -8.60 -6.70
N ASP A 253 -9.33 -9.24 -5.59
CA ASP A 253 -10.21 -8.62 -4.60
C ASP A 253 -9.56 -7.40 -3.89
N PHE A 254 -8.22 -7.31 -3.90
CA PHE A 254 -7.46 -6.21 -3.28
C PHE A 254 -6.59 -5.43 -4.26
N PHE A 255 -6.06 -6.09 -5.29
CA PHE A 255 -5.14 -5.46 -6.25
C PHE A 255 -5.82 -5.00 -7.54
N GLY A 256 -7.05 -5.45 -7.84
CA GLY A 256 -7.74 -5.16 -9.09
C GLY A 256 -9.06 -4.42 -8.92
N SER A 257 -9.52 -3.78 -10.01
CA SER A 257 -10.86 -3.18 -10.04
C SER A 257 -11.91 -4.25 -10.37
N VAL A 258 -12.34 -5.00 -9.35
CA VAL A 258 -13.46 -5.94 -9.47
C VAL A 258 -14.76 -5.20 -9.17
N ARG A 259 -15.59 -4.95 -10.19
CA ARG A 259 -16.93 -4.39 -10.00
C ARG A 259 -17.90 -5.54 -9.67
N LYS A 260 -18.25 -5.69 -8.39
CA LYS A 260 -19.38 -6.54 -7.99
C LYS A 260 -20.68 -5.82 -8.39
N VAL A 261 -21.35 -6.35 -9.40
CA VAL A 261 -22.63 -5.81 -9.87
C VAL A 261 -23.76 -6.48 -9.08
N GLU A 262 -24.40 -5.75 -8.19
CA GLU A 262 -25.65 -6.16 -7.57
C GLU A 262 -26.81 -5.76 -8.50
N ILE A 263 -27.50 -6.74 -9.07
CA ILE A 263 -28.67 -6.50 -9.91
C ILE A 263 -29.88 -6.38 -8.97
N THR A 264 -30.43 -5.17 -8.84
CA THR A 264 -31.73 -4.98 -8.19
C THR A 264 -32.86 -5.03 -9.21
N THR A 265 -33.94 -5.73 -8.85
CA THR A 265 -35.21 -5.74 -9.61
C THR A 265 -36.19 -4.70 -9.08
N GLU A 266 -35.85 -4.02 -7.97
CA GLU A 266 -36.68 -2.98 -7.38
C GLU A 266 -36.45 -1.65 -8.10
N ALA A 267 -37.54 -0.97 -8.44
CA ALA A 267 -37.47 0.36 -9.02
C ALA A 267 -36.98 1.36 -7.97
N LEU A 268 -35.76 1.85 -8.12
CA LEU A 268 -35.22 2.94 -7.32
C LEU A 268 -35.93 4.24 -7.71
N SER A 269 -36.75 4.78 -6.81
CA SER A 269 -37.28 6.14 -6.94
C SER A 269 -36.15 7.13 -6.67
N LEU A 270 -35.64 7.75 -7.72
CA LEU A 270 -34.71 8.87 -7.60
C LEU A 270 -35.54 10.11 -7.23
N ASP A 271 -35.48 10.53 -5.97
CA ASP A 271 -36.13 11.77 -5.54
C ASP A 271 -35.56 12.96 -6.33
N ARG A 272 -36.47 13.71 -6.94
CA ARG A 272 -36.17 14.74 -7.94
C ARG A 272 -35.88 16.10 -7.32
N ASP A 273 -35.41 16.14 -6.08
CA ASP A 273 -35.14 17.38 -5.33
C ASP A 273 -33.66 17.81 -5.41
N VAL A 274 -33.15 17.90 -6.63
CA VAL A 274 -31.94 18.68 -6.94
C VAL A 274 -32.33 19.90 -7.80
N ALA A 275 -33.36 20.60 -7.36
CA ALA A 275 -33.71 21.94 -7.84
C ALA A 275 -33.52 22.93 -6.67
N GLY A 276 -32.25 23.17 -6.28
CA GLY A 276 -31.94 24.06 -5.17
C GLY A 276 -30.54 24.67 -5.15
N PHE A 277 -29.67 24.38 -6.12
CA PHE A 277 -28.33 24.97 -6.20
C PHE A 277 -28.08 25.64 -7.55
N GLU A 278 -28.99 26.53 -7.96
CA GLU A 278 -28.62 27.68 -8.77
C GLU A 278 -29.33 28.93 -8.21
N SER A 279 -28.58 30.03 -8.14
CA SER A 279 -28.93 31.40 -7.74
C SER A 279 -28.94 31.79 -6.25
N LYS A 280 -27.76 32.16 -5.73
CA LYS A 280 -27.38 33.55 -5.45
C LYS A 280 -25.89 33.67 -5.11
#